data_AF-A0A5N7JZU0-F1
#
_entry.id   AF-A0A5N7JZU0-F1
#
_cell.length_a   1.000
_cell.length_b   1.000
_cell.length_c   1.000
_cell.angle_alpha   90.00
_cell.angle_beta   90.00
_cell.angle_gamma   90.00
#
_symmetry.space_group_name_H-M   'P 1'
#
loop_
_entity.id
_entity.type
_entity.pdbx_description
1 polymer ?
#
loop_
_entity_poly.entity_id
_entity_poly.type
_entity_poly.pdbx_seq_one_letter_code
_entity_poly.pdbx_strand_id
1 'polypeptide(L)'
;GRIGVELDLDDWTRMGRGIPTIVDLQPSGRFLMEEFYYAGGLPAVLRRLGEANLIPHPNALTVNGKSLGENTKDSPIYGQDEVIRTLDNPIRADGGICVLRGNLAPLGAVLKPSAASAELMQHRGRAVVFENFDMYKARINDPELDVDANSILVMKNCGPKGYPGMAEVGNMGLPAKLLAQGVTDMVRISDARMSGTAYGTVVLHVAPEAAAGG
;
A
#
# COMPACT_ATOMS: atom_id res chain seq x y z
N GLY A 1 -0.30 -22.09 -3.29
CA GLY A 1 1.07 -21.57 -3.09
C GLY A 1 2.04 -22.66 -2.67
N ARG A 2 3.31 -22.33 -2.34
CA ARG A 2 4.37 -23.32 -1.97
C ARG A 2 3.97 -24.27 -0.84
N ILE A 3 3.25 -23.78 0.16
CA ILE A 3 2.80 -24.53 1.35
C ILE A 3 1.43 -25.21 1.17
N GLY A 4 0.83 -25.15 -0.02
CA GLY A 4 -0.46 -25.80 -0.31
C GLY A 4 -1.70 -25.11 0.26
N VAL A 5 -1.57 -23.95 0.92
CA VAL A 5 -2.72 -23.14 1.36
C VAL A 5 -3.28 -22.35 0.17
N GLU A 6 -4.60 -22.42 0.01
CA GLU A 6 -5.38 -21.55 -0.88
C GLU A 6 -5.47 -20.16 -0.24
N LEU A 7 -5.00 -19.16 -0.98
CA LEU A 7 -4.98 -17.77 -0.54
C LEU A 7 -5.12 -16.91 -1.80
N ASP A 8 -6.29 -16.31 -1.94
CA ASP A 8 -6.65 -15.51 -3.10
C ASP A 8 -6.45 -14.02 -2.85
N LEU A 9 -6.43 -13.24 -3.92
CA LEU A 9 -6.31 -11.79 -3.81
C LEU A 9 -7.48 -11.21 -2.99
N ASP A 10 -8.69 -11.77 -3.14
CA ASP A 10 -9.87 -11.28 -2.42
C ASP A 10 -9.82 -11.53 -0.90
N ASP A 11 -8.99 -12.47 -0.43
CA ASP A 11 -8.76 -12.68 1.00
C ASP A 11 -8.11 -11.46 1.65
N TRP A 12 -7.26 -10.71 0.94
CA TRP A 12 -6.65 -9.49 1.45
C TRP A 12 -7.68 -8.41 1.76
N THR A 13 -8.70 -8.27 0.90
CA THR A 13 -9.80 -7.32 1.15
C THR A 13 -10.72 -7.85 2.24
N ARG A 14 -11.08 -9.13 2.20
CA ARG A 14 -11.97 -9.75 3.20
C ARG A 14 -11.40 -9.65 4.61
N MET A 15 -10.10 -9.89 4.78
CA MET A 15 -9.43 -9.89 6.08
C MET A 15 -8.91 -8.51 6.49
N GLY A 16 -8.50 -7.67 5.53
CA GLY A 16 -7.92 -6.36 5.80
C GLY A 16 -8.94 -5.25 6.02
N ARG A 17 -10.17 -5.40 5.51
CA ARG A 17 -11.21 -4.38 5.63
C ARG A 17 -11.57 -4.10 7.09
N GLY A 18 -11.57 -2.83 7.46
CA GLY A 18 -11.88 -2.38 8.82
C GLY A 18 -10.76 -2.62 9.83
N ILE A 19 -9.58 -3.10 9.39
CA ILE A 19 -8.40 -3.20 10.25
C ILE A 19 -7.70 -1.84 10.25
N PRO A 20 -7.57 -1.18 11.42
CA PRO A 20 -6.97 0.15 11.50
C PRO A 20 -5.45 0.10 11.38
N THR A 21 -4.86 1.12 10.75
CA THR A 21 -3.43 1.39 10.85
C THR A 21 -3.16 2.11 12.16
N ILE A 22 -2.64 1.40 13.16
CA ILE A 22 -2.33 1.94 14.48
C ILE A 22 -0.85 2.25 14.70
N VAL A 23 0.02 1.85 13.78
CA VAL A 23 1.46 2.08 13.89
C VAL A 23 1.82 3.37 13.16
N ASP A 24 2.24 4.40 13.90
CA ASP A 24 2.57 5.74 13.41
C ASP A 24 4.00 5.78 12.82
N LEU A 25 4.20 5.03 11.74
CA LEU A 25 5.49 4.95 11.04
C LEU A 25 5.40 5.46 9.61
N GLN A 26 6.50 6.07 9.17
CA GLN A 26 6.68 6.37 7.75
C GLN A 26 6.53 5.10 6.91
N PRO A 27 5.84 5.17 5.75
CA PRO A 27 5.38 6.38 5.07
C PRO A 27 3.94 6.82 5.40
N SER A 28 3.25 6.14 6.31
CA SER A 28 1.85 6.50 6.65
C SER A 28 1.77 7.49 7.82
N GLY A 29 2.83 7.57 8.62
CA GLY A 29 2.93 8.34 9.84
C GLY A 29 4.26 9.07 9.97
N ARG A 30 4.69 9.30 11.21
CA ARG A 30 5.77 10.24 11.57
C ARG A 30 7.09 9.56 11.90
N PHE A 31 7.06 8.47 12.67
CA PHE A 31 8.25 7.87 13.30
C PHE A 31 8.94 6.80 12.44
N LEU A 32 10.05 6.26 12.94
CA LEU A 32 10.83 5.19 12.32
C LEU A 32 10.85 3.93 13.21
N MET A 33 11.51 2.88 12.71
CA MET A 33 11.51 1.56 13.35
C MET A 33 12.10 1.54 14.76
N GLU A 34 12.96 2.49 15.11
CA GLU A 34 13.56 2.59 16.45
C GLU A 34 12.49 2.96 17.49
N GLU A 35 11.69 3.99 17.22
CA GLU A 35 10.57 4.35 18.10
C GLU A 35 9.53 3.24 18.19
N PHE A 36 9.28 2.51 17.09
CA PHE A 36 8.38 1.36 17.11
C PHE A 36 8.87 0.24 18.02
N TYR A 37 10.17 -0.05 17.98
CA TYR A 37 10.77 -1.01 18.89
C TYR A 37 10.63 -0.57 20.35
N TYR A 38 10.98 0.69 20.65
CA TYR A 38 10.87 1.24 22.01
C TYR A 38 9.43 1.31 22.52
N ALA A 39 8.45 1.46 21.64
CA ALA A 39 7.03 1.44 21.99
C ALA A 39 6.47 0.04 22.32
N GLY A 40 7.25 -1.02 22.13
CA GLY A 40 6.86 -2.43 22.38
C GLY A 40 6.76 -3.29 21.12
N GLY A 41 6.98 -2.71 19.93
CA GLY A 41 7.07 -3.42 18.67
C GLY A 41 5.81 -4.20 18.26
N LEU A 42 5.99 -5.22 17.43
CA LEU A 42 4.90 -6.03 16.92
C LEU A 42 4.08 -6.76 18.00
N PRO A 43 4.66 -7.27 19.10
CA PRO A 43 3.87 -7.87 20.17
C PRO A 43 2.85 -6.91 20.79
N ALA A 44 3.19 -5.63 20.94
CA ALA A 44 2.26 -4.59 21.41
C ALA A 44 1.11 -4.34 20.42
N VAL A 45 1.39 -4.34 19.11
CA VAL A 45 0.36 -4.25 18.06
C VAL A 45 -0.60 -5.44 18.14
N LEU A 46 -0.05 -6.65 18.20
CA LEU A 46 -0.82 -7.88 18.28
C LEU A 46 -1.65 -7.94 19.56
N ARG A 47 -1.11 -7.46 20.69
CA ARG A 47 -1.87 -7.32 21.93
C ARG A 47 -3.11 -6.45 21.73
N ARG A 48 -2.97 -5.23 21.19
CA ARG A 48 -4.10 -4.31 20.95
C ARG A 48 -5.16 -4.93 20.04
N LEU A 49 -4.74 -5.56 18.94
CA LEU A 49 -5.66 -6.23 18.02
C LEU A 49 -6.35 -7.43 18.70
N GLY A 50 -5.61 -8.18 19.52
CA GLY A 50 -6.13 -9.31 20.29
C GLY A 50 -7.16 -8.90 21.34
N GLU A 51 -6.89 -7.85 22.12
CA GLU A 51 -7.81 -7.29 23.13
C GLU A 51 -9.14 -6.82 22.51
N ALA A 52 -9.11 -6.41 21.24
CA ALA A 52 -10.30 -6.00 20.48
C ALA A 52 -10.92 -7.12 19.62
N ASN A 53 -10.47 -8.37 19.77
CA ASN A 53 -10.93 -9.52 18.97
C ASN A 53 -10.77 -9.35 17.45
N LEU A 54 -9.77 -8.57 17.01
CA LEU A 54 -9.44 -8.36 15.60
C LEU A 54 -8.45 -9.41 15.06
N ILE A 55 -7.93 -10.29 15.92
CA ILE A 55 -7.14 -11.46 15.51
C ILE A 55 -8.11 -12.64 15.33
N PRO A 56 -8.36 -13.11 14.10
CA PRO A 56 -9.33 -14.18 13.83
C PRO A 56 -8.89 -15.55 14.38
N HIS A 57 -7.58 -15.74 14.55
CA HIS A 57 -6.98 -17.01 14.95
C HIS A 57 -5.94 -16.81 16.07
N PRO A 58 -6.36 -16.41 17.29
CA PRO A 58 -5.43 -16.15 18.38
C PRO A 58 -4.69 -17.42 18.84
N ASN A 59 -5.30 -18.59 18.62
CA ASN A 59 -4.72 -19.90 18.97
C ASN A 59 -3.77 -20.46 17.90
N ALA A 60 -3.43 -19.69 16.86
CA ALA A 60 -2.50 -20.13 15.82
C ALA A 60 -1.13 -20.46 16.44
N LEU A 61 -0.65 -21.68 16.21
CA LEU A 61 0.62 -22.16 16.72
C LEU A 61 1.79 -21.37 16.12
N THR A 62 2.77 -21.04 16.94
CA THR A 62 4.00 -20.37 16.53
C THR A 62 5.23 -21.26 16.74
N VAL A 63 6.38 -20.82 16.23
CA VAL A 63 7.62 -21.61 16.25
C VAL A 63 8.17 -21.92 17.64
N ASN A 64 7.72 -21.23 18.69
CA ASN A 64 8.13 -21.50 20.08
C ASN A 64 7.19 -22.48 20.81
N GLY A 65 6.23 -23.08 20.10
CA GLY A 65 5.27 -24.03 20.65
C GLY A 65 4.06 -23.42 21.37
N LYS A 66 4.01 -22.09 21.50
CA LYS A 66 2.86 -21.36 22.05
C LYS A 66 2.02 -20.75 20.94
N SER A 67 0.77 -20.45 21.26
CA SER A 67 -0.10 -19.69 20.35
C SER A 67 0.29 -18.22 20.23
N LEU A 68 -0.17 -17.57 19.16
CA LEU A 68 0.02 -16.13 18.91
C LEU A 68 -0.51 -15.28 20.09
N GLY A 69 -1.69 -15.63 20.60
CA GLY A 69 -2.31 -14.95 21.74
C GLY A 69 -1.52 -15.11 23.03
N GLU A 70 -1.05 -16.33 23.34
CA GLU A 70 -0.20 -16.57 24.52
C GLU A 70 1.11 -15.76 24.48
N ASN A 71 1.69 -15.61 23.29
CA ASN A 71 2.93 -14.86 23.12
C ASN A 71 2.76 -13.34 23.26
N THR A 72 1.54 -12.81 23.11
CA THR A 72 1.34 -11.36 22.95
C THR A 72 0.41 -10.71 23.98
N LYS A 73 -0.47 -11.47 24.65
CA LYS A 73 -1.47 -10.95 25.60
C LYS A 73 -0.91 -10.04 26.70
N ASP A 74 0.31 -10.31 27.19
CA ASP A 74 0.94 -9.57 28.29
C ASP A 74 2.05 -8.62 27.79
N SER A 75 2.16 -8.41 26.48
CA SER A 75 3.23 -7.56 25.91
C SER A 75 3.09 -6.12 26.37
N PRO A 76 4.17 -5.47 26.82
CA PRO A 76 4.10 -4.09 27.25
C PRO A 76 3.85 -3.15 26.06
N ILE A 77 3.12 -2.07 26.32
CA ILE A 77 2.90 -0.98 25.37
C ILE A 77 3.48 0.27 26.04
N TYR A 78 4.51 0.86 25.44
CA TYR A 78 5.23 2.02 25.98
C TYR A 78 4.95 3.28 25.14
N GLY A 79 5.40 4.43 25.63
CA GLY A 79 5.34 5.69 24.89
C GLY A 79 3.94 6.29 24.78
N GLN A 80 3.06 6.04 25.77
CA GLN A 80 1.76 6.69 25.93
C GLN A 80 0.92 6.71 24.65
N ASP A 81 0.90 5.58 23.94
CA ASP A 81 0.10 5.37 22.72
C ASP A 81 0.47 6.29 21.55
N GLU A 82 1.64 6.93 21.55
CA GLU A 82 2.04 7.85 20.49
C GLU A 82 2.45 7.12 19.21
N VAL A 83 3.31 6.09 19.33
CA VAL A 83 3.86 5.34 18.19
C VAL A 83 2.96 4.16 17.81
N ILE A 84 2.43 3.45 18.81
CA ILE A 84 1.44 2.38 18.64
C ILE A 84 0.14 2.92 19.22
N ARG A 85 -0.68 3.51 18.36
CA ARG A 85 -1.90 4.23 18.71
C ARG A 85 -3.01 3.29 19.16
N THR A 86 -4.00 3.86 19.86
CA THR A 86 -5.24 3.15 20.21
C THR A 86 -6.13 2.94 18.98
N LEU A 87 -7.09 2.03 19.09
CA LEU A 87 -8.01 1.71 17.99
C LEU A 87 -9.04 2.81 17.71
N ASP A 88 -9.32 3.67 18.69
CA ASP A 88 -10.18 4.86 18.57
C ASP A 88 -9.43 6.09 18.04
N ASN A 89 -8.10 6.05 18.03
CA ASN A 89 -7.25 7.10 17.45
C ASN A 89 -6.23 6.55 16.45
N PRO A 90 -6.65 5.80 15.40
CA PRO A 90 -5.71 5.22 14.44
C PRO A 90 -5.21 6.27 13.46
N ILE A 91 -4.09 5.99 12.77
CA ILE A 91 -3.66 6.78 11.59
C ILE A 91 -4.72 6.70 10.49
N ARG A 92 -5.28 5.50 10.30
CA ARG A 92 -6.35 5.23 9.34
C ARG A 92 -7.30 4.20 9.93
N ALA A 93 -8.60 4.50 9.93
CA ALA A 93 -9.61 3.57 10.46
C ALA A 93 -9.74 2.29 9.63
N ASP A 94 -9.59 2.41 8.30
CA ASP A 94 -9.55 1.28 7.36
C ASP A 94 -8.22 1.36 6.58
N GLY A 95 -7.22 0.64 7.09
CA GLY A 95 -5.84 0.70 6.63
C GLY A 95 -5.40 -0.52 5.81
N GLY A 96 -6.27 -1.54 5.71
CA GLY A 96 -6.00 -2.73 4.91
C GLY A 96 -5.76 -2.40 3.44
N ILE A 97 -4.91 -3.17 2.77
CA ILE A 97 -4.71 -3.04 1.33
C ILE A 97 -6.05 -3.26 0.61
N CYS A 98 -6.40 -2.36 -0.30
CA CYS A 98 -7.59 -2.52 -1.15
C CYS A 98 -7.23 -3.29 -2.41
N VAL A 99 -8.13 -4.20 -2.81
CA VAL A 99 -8.11 -4.84 -4.12
C VAL A 99 -9.08 -4.12 -5.04
N LEU A 100 -8.59 -3.65 -6.18
CA LEU A 100 -9.37 -2.98 -7.21
C LEU A 100 -9.61 -3.95 -8.37
N ARG A 101 -10.85 -3.98 -8.86
CA ARG A 101 -11.26 -4.79 -10.02
C ARG A 101 -12.00 -3.91 -11.02
N GLY A 102 -11.93 -4.29 -12.29
CA GLY A 102 -12.63 -3.61 -13.38
C GLY A 102 -12.11 -4.08 -14.72
N ASN A 103 -12.59 -3.46 -15.80
CA ASN A 103 -12.13 -3.77 -17.16
C ASN A 103 -10.63 -3.51 -17.36
N LEU A 104 -10.01 -2.60 -16.59
CA LEU A 104 -8.57 -2.32 -16.65
C LEU A 104 -7.72 -3.29 -15.80
N ALA A 105 -8.32 -3.96 -14.81
CA ALA A 105 -7.63 -4.87 -13.91
C ALA A 105 -8.53 -6.09 -13.63
N PRO A 106 -8.80 -6.94 -14.65
CA PRO A 106 -9.79 -7.99 -14.52
C PRO A 106 -9.37 -9.09 -13.54
N LEU A 107 -8.05 -9.35 -13.40
CA LEU A 107 -7.54 -10.27 -12.38
C LEU A 107 -7.22 -9.55 -11.05
N GLY A 108 -7.22 -8.22 -11.05
CA GLY A 108 -7.10 -7.37 -9.88
C GLY A 108 -5.89 -6.45 -9.93
N ALA A 109 -5.91 -5.46 -9.04
CA ALA A 109 -4.82 -4.54 -8.74
C ALA A 109 -4.88 -4.18 -7.25
N VAL A 110 -3.82 -3.61 -6.69
CA VAL A 110 -3.76 -3.26 -5.26
C VAL A 110 -3.42 -1.79 -5.05
N LEU A 111 -3.93 -1.21 -3.97
CA LEU A 111 -3.61 0.14 -3.49
C LEU A 111 -3.49 0.12 -1.96
N LYS A 112 -2.54 0.88 -1.41
CA LYS A 112 -2.31 1.03 0.05
C LYS A 112 -3.02 2.28 0.58
N PRO A 113 -4.21 2.19 1.22
CA PRO A 113 -5.01 3.36 1.59
C PRO A 113 -4.37 4.22 2.68
N SER A 114 -3.56 3.60 3.56
CA SER A 114 -2.90 4.29 4.67
C SER A 114 -1.91 5.37 4.23
N ALA A 115 -1.45 5.34 2.97
CA ALA A 115 -0.53 6.32 2.42
C ALA A 115 -1.11 7.08 1.22
N ALA A 116 -2.41 6.94 0.94
CA ALA A 116 -3.07 7.63 -0.16
C ALA A 116 -3.79 8.91 0.33
N SER A 117 -3.88 9.91 -0.54
CA SER A 117 -4.70 11.10 -0.29
C SER A 117 -6.19 10.76 -0.31
N ALA A 118 -6.94 11.19 0.71
CA ALA A 118 -8.33 10.82 0.89
C ALA A 118 -9.23 11.31 -0.26
N GLU A 119 -8.93 12.51 -0.76
CA GLU A 119 -9.61 13.18 -1.87
C GLU A 119 -9.39 12.49 -3.23
N LEU A 120 -8.34 11.68 -3.38
CA LEU A 120 -8.03 10.94 -4.62
C LEU A 120 -8.55 9.49 -4.60
N MET A 121 -9.10 9.02 -3.48
CA MET A 121 -9.65 7.66 -3.37
C MET A 121 -10.89 7.43 -4.25
N GLN A 122 -11.54 8.52 -4.70
CA GLN A 122 -12.57 8.49 -5.73
C GLN A 122 -12.26 9.57 -6.75
N HIS A 123 -11.62 9.17 -7.86
CA HIS A 123 -11.11 10.10 -8.85
C HIS A 123 -11.41 9.62 -10.27
N ARG A 124 -11.66 10.58 -11.18
CA ARG A 124 -11.78 10.35 -12.61
C ARG A 124 -10.97 11.40 -13.35
N GLY A 125 -10.09 10.93 -14.22
CA GLY A 125 -9.17 11.79 -14.95
C GLY A 125 -8.82 11.23 -16.32
N ARG A 126 -8.20 12.08 -17.15
CA ARG A 126 -7.61 11.68 -18.43
C ARG A 126 -6.35 10.84 -18.18
N ALA A 127 -6.19 9.74 -18.90
CA ALA A 127 -4.99 8.92 -18.82
C ALA A 127 -3.83 9.60 -19.57
N VAL A 128 -2.69 9.73 -18.90
CA VAL A 128 -1.39 10.11 -19.49
C VAL A 128 -0.52 8.88 -19.47
N VAL A 129 -0.31 8.28 -20.65
CA VAL A 129 0.24 6.94 -20.79
C VAL A 129 1.72 6.99 -21.13
N PHE A 130 2.51 6.19 -20.42
CA PHE A 130 3.90 5.85 -20.69
C PHE A 130 3.99 4.38 -21.07
N GLU A 131 4.50 4.08 -22.26
CA GLU A 131 4.56 2.70 -22.77
C GLU A 131 5.55 1.82 -22.00
N ASN A 132 6.57 2.43 -21.39
CA ASN A 132 7.55 1.75 -20.54
C ASN A 132 8.25 2.77 -19.64
N PHE A 133 9.13 2.26 -18.77
CA PHE A 133 9.87 3.08 -17.81
C PHE A 133 10.82 4.10 -18.47
N ASP A 134 11.41 3.77 -19.62
CA ASP A 134 12.30 4.68 -20.34
C ASP A 134 11.54 5.87 -20.92
N MET A 135 10.36 5.63 -21.50
CA MET A 135 9.47 6.70 -21.97
C MET A 135 8.99 7.58 -20.81
N TYR A 136 8.68 7.00 -19.66
CA TYR A 136 8.34 7.76 -18.46
C TYR A 136 9.47 8.73 -18.09
N LYS A 137 10.71 8.25 -17.99
CA LYS A 137 11.88 9.11 -17.68
C LYS A 137 12.09 10.21 -18.70
N ALA A 138 11.94 9.89 -19.98
CA ALA A 138 12.15 10.84 -21.06
C ALA A 138 11.10 11.96 -21.09
N ARG A 139 9.85 11.67 -20.68
CA ARG A 139 8.71 12.58 -20.88
C ARG A 139 8.20 13.27 -19.62
N ILE A 140 8.38 12.70 -18.43
CA ILE A 140 7.68 13.21 -17.22
C ILE A 140 8.04 14.66 -16.88
N ASN A 141 9.25 15.10 -17.23
CA ASN A 141 9.74 16.46 -17.00
C ASN A 141 9.69 17.34 -18.25
N ASP A 142 9.10 16.86 -19.35
CA ASP A 142 8.86 17.68 -20.53
C ASP A 142 7.83 18.78 -20.18
N PRO A 143 8.19 20.07 -20.28
CA PRO A 143 7.25 21.17 -20.02
C PRO A 143 5.99 21.08 -20.88
N GLU A 144 6.11 20.55 -22.10
CA GLU A 144 5.05 20.41 -23.10
C GLU A 144 4.22 19.14 -22.91
N LEU A 145 4.54 18.28 -21.93
CA LEU A 145 3.72 17.12 -21.61
C LEU A 145 2.31 17.60 -21.23
N ASP A 146 1.31 17.26 -22.04
CA ASP A 146 -0.08 17.58 -21.73
C ASP A 146 -0.58 16.74 -20.54
N VAL A 147 -0.44 17.31 -19.34
CA VAL A 147 -0.81 16.73 -18.04
C VAL A 147 -1.19 17.83 -17.06
N ASP A 148 -2.25 17.58 -16.29
CA ASP A 148 -2.73 18.43 -15.20
C ASP A 148 -2.88 17.62 -13.90
N ALA A 149 -3.21 18.28 -12.79
CA ALA A 149 -3.36 17.64 -11.48
C ALA A 149 -4.51 16.61 -11.42
N ASN A 150 -5.49 16.69 -12.33
CA ASN A 150 -6.60 15.75 -12.40
C ASN A 150 -6.31 14.56 -13.31
N SER A 151 -5.18 14.56 -14.02
CA SER A 151 -4.78 13.48 -14.90
C SER A 151 -4.37 12.23 -14.10
N ILE A 152 -4.47 11.07 -14.74
CA ILE A 152 -4.05 9.78 -14.18
C ILE A 152 -2.80 9.34 -14.93
N LEU A 153 -1.68 9.20 -14.23
CA LEU A 153 -0.44 8.70 -14.84
C LEU A 153 -0.54 7.17 -14.97
N VAL A 154 -0.33 6.64 -16.16
CA VAL A 154 -0.41 5.20 -16.44
C VAL A 154 0.89 4.72 -17.04
N MET A 155 1.53 3.72 -16.45
CA MET A 155 2.76 3.12 -16.97
C MET A 155 2.59 1.62 -17.21
N LYS A 156 2.99 1.17 -18.40
CA LYS A 156 2.90 -0.22 -18.86
C LYS A 156 4.26 -0.90 -18.87
N ASN A 157 4.25 -2.20 -19.16
CA ASN A 157 5.45 -3.01 -19.42
C ASN A 157 6.45 -2.97 -18.26
N CYS A 158 5.94 -2.87 -17.03
CA CYS A 158 6.72 -2.89 -15.82
C CYS A 158 6.39 -4.11 -14.95
N GLY A 159 5.63 -5.07 -15.49
CA GLY A 159 5.25 -6.33 -14.86
C GLY A 159 6.35 -7.43 -14.86
N PRO A 160 6.01 -8.65 -14.41
CA PRO A 160 6.94 -9.78 -14.38
C PRO A 160 7.61 -10.11 -15.72
N LYS A 161 6.86 -10.08 -16.83
CA LYS A 161 7.39 -10.30 -18.18
C LYS A 161 7.84 -9.00 -18.83
N GLY A 162 7.10 -7.90 -18.57
CA GLY A 162 7.33 -6.61 -19.21
C GLY A 162 8.67 -5.99 -18.84
N TYR A 163 8.97 -5.88 -17.53
CA TYR A 163 10.16 -5.12 -17.10
C TYR A 163 11.49 -5.79 -17.48
N PRO A 164 11.71 -7.12 -17.37
CA PRO A 164 11.14 -8.21 -16.55
C PRO A 164 11.48 -8.15 -15.04
N GLY A 165 10.80 -8.96 -14.23
CA GLY A 165 11.04 -9.07 -12.78
C GLY A 165 10.22 -8.09 -11.93
N MET A 166 9.31 -7.33 -12.55
CA MET A 166 8.34 -6.46 -11.89
C MET A 166 9.01 -5.43 -10.95
N ALA A 167 9.70 -4.43 -11.50
CA ALA A 167 10.48 -3.48 -10.73
C ALA A 167 9.64 -2.56 -9.81
N GLU A 168 10.30 -1.93 -8.83
CA GLU A 168 9.70 -0.96 -7.91
C GLU A 168 9.64 0.45 -8.53
N VAL A 169 8.88 0.58 -9.60
CA VAL A 169 8.78 1.81 -10.41
C VAL A 169 7.36 2.38 -10.47
N GLY A 170 6.40 1.77 -9.77
CA GLY A 170 4.99 2.19 -9.80
C GLY A 170 4.70 3.52 -9.12
N ASN A 171 5.53 3.93 -8.14
CA ASN A 171 5.46 5.24 -7.49
C ASN A 171 6.09 6.33 -8.38
N MET A 172 5.52 6.53 -9.57
CA MET A 172 5.94 7.56 -10.53
C MET A 172 6.03 8.92 -9.83
N GLY A 173 7.15 9.62 -10.05
CA GLY A 173 7.32 11.01 -9.68
C GLY A 173 6.38 11.88 -10.49
N LEU A 174 5.90 12.95 -9.86
CA LEU A 174 5.00 13.89 -10.51
C LEU A 174 5.79 14.84 -11.43
N PRO A 175 5.17 15.39 -12.50
CA PRO A 175 5.78 16.41 -13.33
C PRO A 175 6.27 17.60 -12.49
N ALA A 176 7.49 18.07 -12.73
CA ALA A 176 8.08 19.19 -11.98
C ALA A 176 7.19 20.45 -11.96
N LYS A 177 6.48 20.71 -13.07
CA LYS A 177 5.54 21.84 -13.18
C LYS A 177 4.33 21.74 -12.24
N LEU A 178 3.87 20.54 -11.91
CA LEU A 178 2.76 20.31 -10.98
C LEU A 178 3.23 20.37 -9.53
N LEU A 179 4.42 19.82 -9.24
CA LEU A 179 5.07 19.97 -7.93
C LEU A 179 5.28 21.45 -7.58
N ALA A 180 5.72 22.27 -8.54
CA ALA A 180 5.89 23.71 -8.37
C ALA A 180 4.57 24.47 -8.09
N GLN A 181 3.42 23.87 -8.43
CA GLN A 181 2.08 24.39 -8.11
C GLN A 181 1.55 23.88 -6.76
N GLY A 182 2.34 23.10 -6.02
CA GLY A 182 1.96 22.54 -4.73
C GLY A 182 1.19 21.21 -4.81
N VAL A 183 1.10 20.59 -5.99
CA VAL A 183 0.51 19.25 -6.13
C VAL A 183 1.48 18.23 -5.54
N THR A 184 1.05 17.51 -4.50
CA THR A 184 1.88 16.52 -3.80
C THR A 184 1.47 15.07 -4.07
N ASP A 185 0.27 14.85 -4.62
CA ASP A 185 -0.23 13.53 -4.99
C ASP A 185 -1.05 13.58 -6.29
N MET A 186 -0.99 12.49 -7.05
CA MET A 186 -1.82 12.21 -8.22
C MET A 186 -2.07 10.72 -8.31
N VAL A 187 -3.19 10.33 -8.93
CA VAL A 187 -3.48 8.92 -9.18
C VAL A 187 -2.50 8.37 -10.21
N ARG A 188 -1.86 7.26 -9.84
CA ARG A 188 -0.83 6.57 -10.64
C ARG A 188 -1.20 5.10 -10.76
N ILE A 189 -1.08 4.53 -11.95
CA ILE A 189 -1.47 3.15 -12.24
C ILE A 189 -0.34 2.45 -13.01
N SER A 190 0.07 1.26 -12.56
CA SER A 190 0.97 0.42 -13.34
C SER A 190 0.85 -1.08 -13.04
N ASP A 191 1.38 -1.89 -13.94
CA ASP A 191 1.63 -3.31 -13.74
C ASP A 191 2.91 -3.59 -12.90
N ALA A 192 3.48 -2.56 -12.28
CA ALA A 192 4.71 -2.62 -11.49
C ALA A 192 4.47 -2.87 -9.98
N ARG A 193 5.56 -2.93 -9.22
CA ARG A 193 5.56 -2.80 -7.76
C ARG A 193 5.98 -1.40 -7.35
N MET A 194 5.98 -1.13 -6.04
CA MET A 194 6.64 0.04 -5.44
C MET A 194 7.36 -0.38 -4.17
N SER A 195 8.29 0.45 -3.72
CA SER A 195 8.95 0.24 -2.43
C SER A 195 7.94 0.35 -1.28
N GLY A 196 8.13 -0.45 -0.22
CA GLY A 196 7.27 -0.37 0.98
C GLY A 196 7.28 1.01 1.65
N THR A 197 8.35 1.79 1.44
CA THR A 197 8.56 3.16 1.93
C THR A 197 7.87 4.23 1.08
N ALA A 198 7.20 3.86 0.00
CA ALA A 198 6.51 4.82 -0.86
C ALA A 198 5.14 5.27 -0.31
N TYR A 199 4.74 6.47 -0.69
CA TYR A 199 3.43 7.08 -0.42
C TYR A 199 2.72 7.54 -1.70
N GLY A 200 1.46 7.92 -1.52
CA GLY A 200 0.57 8.49 -2.50
C GLY A 200 -0.46 7.51 -3.05
N THR A 201 -1.37 8.04 -3.87
CA THR A 201 -2.51 7.31 -4.42
C THR A 201 -2.09 6.48 -5.64
N VAL A 202 -1.46 5.33 -5.36
CA VAL A 202 -0.82 4.47 -6.38
C VAL A 202 -1.52 3.12 -6.45
N VAL A 203 -2.01 2.78 -7.65
CA VAL A 203 -2.53 1.47 -8.04
C VAL A 203 -1.40 0.65 -8.66
N LEU A 204 -1.19 -0.54 -8.12
CA LEU A 204 -0.07 -1.41 -8.45
C LEU A 204 -0.56 -2.79 -8.85
N HIS A 205 0.35 -3.59 -9.42
CA HIS A 205 0.12 -5.01 -9.70
C HIS A 205 -1.12 -5.23 -10.57
N VAL A 206 -1.41 -4.28 -11.48
CA VAL A 206 -2.48 -4.44 -12.46
C VAL A 206 -2.26 -5.75 -13.21
N ALA A 207 -3.27 -6.63 -13.12
CA ALA A 207 -3.24 -7.96 -13.68
C ALA A 207 -4.44 -8.21 -14.62
N PRO A 208 -4.21 -8.84 -15.79
CA PRO A 208 -2.91 -9.23 -16.36
C PRO A 208 -2.00 -8.03 -16.64
N GLU A 209 -0.68 -8.24 -16.64
CA GLU A 209 0.28 -7.19 -17.03
C GLU A 209 0.15 -6.85 -18.53
N ALA A 210 0.61 -5.66 -18.93
CA ALA A 210 0.50 -5.21 -20.33
C ALA A 210 1.23 -6.15 -21.30
N ALA A 211 2.41 -6.65 -20.90
CA ALA A 211 3.21 -7.59 -21.70
C ALA A 211 2.55 -8.98 -21.88
N ALA A 212 1.48 -9.27 -21.13
CA ALA A 212 0.68 -10.48 -21.26
C ALA A 212 -0.66 -10.23 -21.99
N GLY A 213 -0.88 -9.04 -22.55
CA GLY A 213 -2.10 -8.66 -23.26
C GLY A 213 -3.26 -8.26 -22.34
N GLY A 214 -2.95 -7.79 -21.13
CA GLY A 214 -3.92 -7.16 -20.22
C GLY A 214 -4.38 -5.78 -20.67
#